data_AF-A0A7C9VQT2-F1
#
_entry.id   AF-A0A7C9VQT2-F1
#
_cell.length_a   1.000
_cell.length_b   1.000
_cell.length_c   1.000
_cell.angle_alpha   90.00
_cell.angle_beta   90.00
_cell.angle_gamma   90.00
#
_symmetry.space_group_name_H-M   'P 1'
#
loop_
_entity.id
_entity.type
_entity.pdbx_description
1 polymer ?
#
loop_
_entity_poly.entity_id
_entity_poly.type
_entity_poly.pdbx_seq_one_letter_code
_entity_poly.pdbx_strand_id
1 'polypeptide(L)'
;MYLADGGGGGSTPPEFGQRKLKVDPSAIPQARKAFEHALSEFENKIAQAVHDLPTKPWAQDPISSETSKAFNDQTSEKALAALNVYKEQLVGVIAQLTRIEQQYRLTEGDNEAMWGKHLRDRG
;
A
#
# COMPACT_ATOMS: atom_id res chain seq x y z
N MET A 1 13.85 -7.11 47.63
CA MET A 1 13.95 -6.26 46.43
C MET A 1 13.47 -7.07 45.25
N TYR A 2 12.35 -6.70 44.64
CA TYR A 2 11.83 -7.31 43.41
C TYR A 2 12.29 -6.43 42.25
N LEU A 3 13.21 -6.95 41.43
CA LEU A 3 13.50 -6.39 40.10
C LEU A 3 12.59 -7.14 39.12
N ALA A 4 11.56 -6.46 38.64
CA ALA A 4 10.78 -6.91 37.49
C ALA A 4 11.56 -6.52 36.23
N ASP A 5 12.16 -7.52 35.59
CA ASP A 5 12.79 -7.42 34.28
C ASP A 5 11.70 -7.21 33.22
N GLY A 6 11.71 -6.03 32.61
CA GLY A 6 10.78 -5.62 31.57
C GLY A 6 11.11 -6.34 30.27
N GLY A 7 10.29 -7.33 29.92
CA GLY A 7 10.34 -8.01 28.63
C GLY A 7 10.06 -7.05 27.48
N GLY A 8 11.13 -6.46 26.94
CA GLY A 8 11.18 -5.71 25.69
C GLY A 8 10.97 -6.65 24.51
N GLY A 9 9.73 -7.08 24.29
CA GLY A 9 9.31 -7.68 23.03
C GLY A 9 9.17 -6.60 21.97
N GLY A 10 10.30 -6.13 21.43
CA GLY A 10 10.31 -5.30 20.24
C GLY A 10 9.72 -6.10 19.10
N SER A 11 8.42 -5.94 18.84
CA SER A 11 7.80 -6.35 17.59
C SER A 11 8.38 -5.46 16.50
N THR A 12 9.50 -5.89 15.93
CA THR A 12 9.97 -5.34 14.66
C THR A 12 8.80 -5.40 13.70
N PRO A 13 8.35 -4.26 13.13
CA PRO A 13 7.29 -4.25 12.13
C PRO A 13 7.67 -5.27 11.04
N PRO A 14 6.72 -6.07 10.53
CA PRO A 14 7.03 -6.99 9.44
C PRO A 14 7.74 -6.21 8.34
N GLU A 15 8.96 -6.64 8.02
CA GLU A 15 9.75 -6.02 6.96
C GLU A 15 9.07 -6.37 5.63
N PHE A 16 8.23 -5.46 5.15
CA PHE A 16 7.66 -5.52 3.81
C PHE A 16 8.75 -5.12 2.80
N GLY A 17 9.82 -5.92 2.73
CA GLY A 17 10.88 -5.75 1.75
C GLY A 17 10.31 -5.74 0.33
N GLN A 18 11.02 -5.12 -0.61
CA GLN A 18 10.61 -5.04 -2.02
C GLN A 18 10.50 -6.45 -2.64
N ARG A 19 9.31 -7.05 -2.56
CA ARG A 19 9.00 -8.33 -3.19
C ARG A 19 8.68 -8.08 -4.65
N LYS A 20 9.48 -8.66 -5.55
CA LYS A 20 9.21 -8.62 -6.99
C LYS A 20 8.05 -9.57 -7.31
N LEU A 21 6.95 -9.02 -7.82
CA LEU A 21 5.83 -9.80 -8.33
C LEU A 21 6.09 -10.17 -9.80
N LYS A 22 6.05 -11.46 -10.12
CA LYS A 22 6.06 -11.93 -11.52
C LYS A 22 4.60 -12.18 -11.93
N VAL A 23 4.16 -11.51 -13.01
CA VAL A 23 2.80 -11.63 -13.54
C VAL A 23 2.90 -11.96 -15.01
N ASP A 24 2.11 -12.93 -15.47
CA ASP A 24 1.95 -13.20 -16.90
C ASP A 24 1.28 -12.00 -17.59
N PRO A 25 1.71 -11.58 -18.80
CA PRO A 25 1.14 -10.41 -19.48
C PRO A 25 -0.38 -10.46 -19.61
N SER A 26 -0.95 -11.63 -19.87
CA SER A 26 -2.39 -11.84 -20.00
C SER A 26 -3.15 -11.65 -18.68
N ALA A 27 -2.47 -11.85 -17.54
CA ALA A 27 -3.03 -11.70 -16.21
C ALA A 27 -2.92 -10.26 -15.65
N ILE A 28 -2.16 -9.37 -16.29
CA ILE A 28 -1.96 -7.99 -15.82
C ILE A 28 -3.28 -7.23 -15.60
N PRO A 29 -4.27 -7.25 -16.51
CA PRO A 29 -5.52 -6.53 -16.30
C PRO A 29 -6.30 -7.05 -15.09
N GLN A 30 -6.25 -8.36 -14.84
CA GLN A 30 -6.93 -8.98 -13.71
C GLN A 30 -6.20 -8.66 -12.39
N ALA A 31 -4.87 -8.73 -12.38
CA ALA A 31 -4.06 -8.33 -11.24
C ALA A 31 -4.30 -6.86 -10.88
N ARG A 32 -4.34 -5.95 -11.87
CA ARG A 32 -4.63 -4.53 -11.65
C ARG A 32 -5.98 -4.33 -10.96
N LYS A 33 -7.04 -4.98 -11.46
CA LYS A 33 -8.37 -4.92 -10.85
C LYS A 33 -8.38 -5.44 -9.41
N ALA A 34 -7.64 -6.50 -9.11
CA ALA A 34 -7.54 -7.04 -7.76
C ALA A 34 -6.86 -6.04 -6.80
N PHE A 35 -5.80 -5.36 -7.22
CA PHE A 35 -5.16 -4.31 -6.41
C PHE A 35 -6.04 -3.06 -6.27
N GLU A 36 -6.78 -2.66 -7.31
CA GLU A 36 -7.77 -1.58 -7.23
C GLU A 36 -8.88 -1.90 -6.23
N HIS A 37 -9.39 -3.13 -6.24
CA HIS A 37 -10.38 -3.59 -5.26
C HIS A 37 -9.81 -3.59 -3.84
N ALA A 38 -8.59 -4.12 -3.64
CA ALA A 38 -7.92 -4.12 -2.35
C ALA A 38 -7.69 -2.70 -1.81
N LEU A 39 -7.32 -1.75 -2.68
CA LEU A 39 -7.17 -0.33 -2.31
C LEU A 39 -8.52 0.26 -1.87
N SER A 40 -9.59 0.00 -2.63
CA SER A 40 -10.94 0.46 -2.27
C SER A 40 -11.40 -0.11 -0.93
N GLU A 41 -11.23 -1.42 -0.69
CA GLU A 41 -11.56 -2.03 0.60
C GLU A 41 -10.74 -1.45 1.75
N PHE A 42 -9.44 -1.23 1.52
CA PHE A 42 -8.53 -0.63 2.48
C PHE A 42 -8.97 0.78 2.88
N GLU A 43 -9.24 1.65 1.89
CA GLU A 43 -9.70 3.02 2.13
C GLU A 43 -11.02 3.05 2.91
N ASN A 44 -11.98 2.18 2.55
CA ASN A 44 -13.26 2.09 3.24
C ASN A 44 -13.11 1.67 4.71
N LYS A 45 -12.22 0.71 5.00
CA LYS A 45 -11.98 0.24 6.38
C LYS A 45 -11.30 1.29 7.24
N ILE A 46 -10.45 2.13 6.64
CA ILE A 46 -9.60 3.06 7.39
C ILE A 46 -10.19 4.45 7.50
N ALA A 47 -11.14 4.82 6.63
CA ALA A 47 -11.83 6.11 6.68
C ALA A 47 -12.30 6.48 8.10
N GLN A 48 -12.91 5.54 8.82
CA GLN A 48 -13.35 5.75 10.19
C GLN A 48 -12.22 5.59 11.21
N ALA A 49 -11.31 4.64 11.00
CA ALA A 49 -10.20 4.37 11.92
C ALA A 49 -9.28 5.59 12.10
N VAL A 50 -9.06 6.39 11.05
CA VAL A 50 -8.24 7.62 11.15
C VAL A 50 -8.77 8.58 12.21
N HIS A 51 -10.09 8.64 12.40
CA HIS A 51 -10.72 9.53 13.37
C HIS A 51 -10.81 8.93 14.77
N ASP A 52 -10.95 7.61 14.87
CA ASP A 52 -11.24 6.92 16.13
C ASP A 52 -9.98 6.38 16.84
N LEU A 53 -8.89 6.19 16.11
CA LEU A 53 -7.65 5.64 16.65
C LEU A 53 -6.95 6.55 17.67
N PRO A 54 -6.90 7.88 17.49
CA PRO A 54 -6.27 8.76 18.46
C PRO A 54 -7.02 8.76 19.80
N THR A 55 -6.29 8.47 20.88
CA THR A 55 -6.80 8.55 22.24
C THR A 55 -7.06 10.01 22.62
N LYS A 56 -8.23 10.28 23.18
CA LYS A 56 -8.59 11.59 23.72
C LYS A 56 -8.09 11.74 25.16
N PRO A 57 -7.89 12.97 25.67
CA PRO A 57 -7.64 13.16 27.10
C PRO A 57 -8.72 12.48 27.95
N TRP A 58 -8.29 11.67 28.92
CA TRP A 58 -9.21 10.95 29.82
C TRP A 58 -9.95 11.87 30.78
N ALA A 59 -9.39 13.05 31.04
CA ALA A 59 -9.97 14.09 31.86
C ALA A 59 -9.69 15.47 31.25
N GLN A 60 -10.25 16.51 31.85
CA GLN A 60 -10.08 17.89 31.39
C GLN A 60 -8.95 18.59 32.16
N ASP A 61 -7.83 17.91 32.31
CA ASP A 61 -6.68 18.40 33.06
C ASP A 61 -5.39 18.36 32.21
N PRO A 62 -4.34 19.10 32.63
CA PRO A 62 -3.09 19.14 31.87
C PRO A 62 -2.38 17.78 31.75
N ILE A 63 -2.44 16.94 32.79
CA ILE A 63 -1.73 15.66 32.83
C ILE A 63 -2.36 14.67 31.88
N SER A 64 -3.69 14.56 31.86
CA SER A 64 -4.39 13.68 30.91
C SER A 64 -4.21 14.16 29.46
N SER A 65 -4.12 15.47 29.23
CA SER A 65 -3.81 16.04 27.92
C SER A 65 -2.39 15.67 27.46
N GLU A 66 -1.38 15.86 28.30
CA GLU A 66 0.01 15.51 28.00
C GLU A 66 0.19 13.99 27.80
N THR A 67 -0.44 13.19 28.67
CA THR A 67 -0.34 11.72 28.60
C THR A 67 -1.01 11.19 27.35
N SER A 68 -2.21 11.68 26.99
CA SER A 68 -2.90 11.24 25.77
C SER A 68 -2.10 11.59 24.51
N LYS A 69 -1.43 12.75 24.49
CA LYS A 69 -0.50 13.13 23.43
C LYS A 69 0.69 12.17 23.34
N ALA A 70 1.45 12.01 24.42
CA ALA A 70 2.62 11.12 24.42
C ALA A 70 2.27 9.67 24.06
N PHE A 71 1.09 9.20 24.46
CA PHE A 71 0.58 7.89 24.07
C PHE A 71 0.29 7.82 22.57
N ASN A 72 -0.38 8.83 22.00
CA ASN A 72 -0.69 8.87 20.57
C ASN A 72 0.58 8.91 19.70
N ASP A 73 1.57 9.72 20.06
CA ASP A 73 2.87 9.81 19.39
C ASP A 73 3.54 8.43 19.25
N GLN A 74 3.35 7.56 20.26
CA GLN A 74 3.94 6.21 20.25
C GLN A 74 3.02 5.13 19.68
N THR A 75 1.73 5.40 19.50
CA THR A 75 0.73 4.40 19.11
C THR A 75 0.01 4.81 17.84
N SER A 76 -1.05 5.62 17.96
CA SER A 76 -1.95 5.97 16.88
C SER A 76 -1.23 6.65 15.72
N GLU A 77 -0.28 7.56 15.98
CA GLU A 77 0.48 8.23 14.93
C GLU A 77 1.34 7.24 14.12
N LYS A 78 2.05 6.33 14.80
CA LYS A 78 2.88 5.31 14.13
C LYS A 78 2.04 4.32 13.33
N ALA A 79 0.89 3.92 13.88
CA ALA A 79 -0.04 3.03 13.19
C ALA A 79 -0.62 3.70 11.93
N LEU A 80 -1.05 4.96 12.03
CA LEU A 80 -1.55 5.72 10.88
C LEU A 80 -0.46 5.93 9.82
N ALA A 81 0.78 6.20 10.24
CA ALA A 81 1.92 6.28 9.32
C ALA A 81 2.15 4.95 8.57
N ALA A 82 2.13 3.82 9.28
CA ALA A 82 2.28 2.50 8.65
C ALA A 82 1.15 2.18 7.66
N LEU A 83 -0.09 2.54 8.00
CA LEU A 83 -1.24 2.40 7.11
C LEU A 83 -1.09 3.27 5.85
N ASN A 84 -0.63 4.51 5.99
CA ASN A 84 -0.36 5.38 4.85
C ASN A 84 0.73 4.81 3.92
N VAL A 85 1.82 4.28 4.48
CA VAL A 85 2.86 3.62 3.68
C VAL A 85 2.30 2.42 2.92
N TYR A 86 1.47 1.60 3.56
CA TYR A 86 0.85 0.46 2.88
C TYR A 86 -0.11 0.90 1.76
N LYS A 87 -0.87 1.98 1.96
CA LYS A 87 -1.68 2.60 0.90
C LYS A 87 -0.83 2.98 -0.31
N GLU A 88 0.28 3.66 -0.08
CA GLU A 88 1.21 4.08 -1.13
C GLU A 88 1.79 2.88 -1.88
N GLN A 89 2.05 1.76 -1.20
CA GLN A 89 2.47 0.51 -1.83
C GLN A 89 1.39 -0.03 -2.79
N LEU A 90 0.12 -0.05 -2.38
CA LEU A 90 -1.00 -0.47 -3.26
C LEU A 90 -1.10 0.41 -4.50
N VAL A 91 -1.07 1.74 -4.32
CA VAL A 91 -1.09 2.72 -5.42
C VAL A 91 0.11 2.51 -6.35
N GLY A 92 1.29 2.30 -5.77
CA GLY A 92 2.52 2.06 -6.51
C GLY A 92 2.47 0.79 -7.37
N VAL A 93 1.84 -0.29 -6.88
CA VAL A 93 1.64 -1.52 -7.65
C VAL A 93 0.67 -1.31 -8.79
N ILE A 94 -0.46 -0.63 -8.57
CA ILE A 94 -1.44 -0.31 -9.63
C ILE A 94 -0.78 0.52 -10.74
N ALA A 95 0.02 1.52 -10.37
CA ALA A 95 0.75 2.36 -11.32
C ALA A 95 1.76 1.54 -12.14
N GLN A 96 2.48 0.62 -11.50
CA GLN A 96 3.41 -0.27 -12.19
C GLN A 96 2.70 -1.20 -13.17
N LEU A 97 1.62 -1.87 -12.74
CA LEU A 97 0.84 -2.75 -13.62
C LEU A 97 0.27 -1.99 -14.83
N THR A 98 -0.21 -0.76 -14.62
CA THR A 98 -0.68 0.11 -15.70
C THR A 98 0.41 0.41 -16.72
N ARG A 99 1.62 0.78 -16.26
CA ARG A 99 2.76 1.05 -17.15
C ARG A 99 3.17 -0.20 -17.94
N ILE A 100 3.22 -1.36 -17.29
CA ILE A 100 3.56 -2.63 -17.93
C ILE A 100 2.50 -2.98 -19.00
N GLU A 101 1.20 -2.84 -18.68
CA GLU A 101 0.11 -3.06 -19.64
C GLU A 101 0.24 -2.18 -20.88
N GLN A 102 0.52 -0.88 -20.68
CA GLN A 102 0.72 0.07 -21.79
C GLN A 102 1.91 -0.32 -22.67
N GLN A 103 3.02 -0.74 -22.06
CA GLN A 103 4.22 -1.13 -22.80
C GLN A 103 4.00 -2.41 -23.63
N TYR A 104 3.23 -3.38 -23.12
CA TYR A 104 2.84 -4.55 -23.91
C TYR A 104 1.99 -4.15 -25.12
N ARG A 105 0.97 -3.31 -24.94
CA ARG A 105 0.10 -2.86 -26.04
C ARG A 105 0.85 -2.11 -27.14
N LEU A 106 1.82 -1.27 -26.77
CA LEU A 106 2.66 -0.55 -27.75
C LEU A 106 3.52 -1.52 -28.56
N THR A 107 4.18 -2.48 -27.88
CA THR A 107 5.06 -3.45 -28.54
C THR A 107 4.28 -4.37 -29.48
N GLU A 108 3.09 -4.81 -29.07
CA GLU A 108 2.23 -5.66 -29.89
C GLU A 108 1.64 -4.89 -31.08
N GLY A 109 1.21 -3.64 -30.87
CA GLY A 109 0.76 -2.75 -31.96
C GLY A 109 1.85 -2.44 -32.99
N ASP A 110 3.09 -2.21 -32.55
CA ASP A 110 4.24 -1.99 -33.44
C ASP A 110 4.57 -3.24 -34.27
N ASN A 111 4.49 -4.43 -33.65
CA ASN A 111 4.70 -5.70 -34.33
C ASN A 111 3.61 -5.99 -35.38
N GLU A 112 2.33 -5.82 -35.02
CA GLU A 112 1.20 -5.96 -35.95
C GLU A 112 1.30 -4.99 -37.14
N ALA A 113 1.70 -3.74 -36.88
CA ALA A 113 1.88 -2.72 -37.93
C ALA A 113 3.02 -3.06 -38.91
N MET A 114 4.16 -3.56 -38.39
CA MET A 114 5.29 -4.01 -39.21
C MET A 114 4.91 -5.20 -40.09
N TRP A 115 4.22 -6.19 -39.54
CA TRP A 115 3.82 -7.39 -40.27
C TRP A 115 2.75 -7.10 -41.32
N GLY A 116 1.77 -6.25 -40.99
CA GLY A 116 0.74 -5.79 -41.93
C GLY A 116 1.27 -4.92 -43.07
N LYS A 117 2.46 -4.33 -42.93
CA LYS A 117 3.17 -3.64 -44.02
C LYS A 117 3.91 -4.65 -44.92
N HIS A 118 4.63 -5.59 -44.33
CA HIS A 118 5.34 -6.64 -45.08
C HIS A 118 4.42 -7.54 -45.91
N LEU A 119 3.20 -7.81 -45.45
CA LEU A 119 2.19 -8.56 -46.21
C LEU A 119 1.63 -7.78 -47.40
N ARG A 120 1.51 -6.45 -47.27
CA ARG A 120 1.07 -5.56 -48.37
C ARG A 120 2.15 -5.36 -49.43
N ASP A 121 3.41 -5.32 -49.04
CA ASP A 121 4.54 -5.13 -49.96
C ASP A 121 4.90 -6.42 -50.74
N ARG A 122 4.26 -7.57 -50.43
CA ARG A 122 4.47 -8.88 -51.10
C ARG A 122 3.28 -9.37 -51.94
N GLY A 123 2.19 -8.60 -52.03
CA GLY A 123 1.04 -8.88 -52.90
C GLY A 123 1.02 -7.94 -54.10
#